data_AF-A0AAD3H7P3-F1
#
_entry.id   AF-A0AAD3H7P3-F1
#
_cell.length_a   1.000
_cell.length_b   1.000
_cell.length_c   1.000
_cell.angle_alpha   90.00
_cell.angle_beta   90.00
_cell.angle_gamma   90.00
#
_symmetry.space_group_name_H-M   'P 1'
#
loop_
_entity.id
_entity.type
_entity.pdbx_description
1 polymer ?
#
loop_
_entity_poly.entity_id
_entity_poly.type
_entity_poly.pdbx_seq_one_letter_code
_entity_poly.pdbx_strand_id
1 'polypeptide(L)'
;MSDKIEKLEVATREAKERMEKTKAAFDDSLRRLEAAKEALREMDKEDQEKIMINDTKLPELIDLHRAATEEYGEAKSRYETNQRYLNMFKAKLSK
;
A
#
# COMPACT_ATOMS: atom_id res chain seq x y z
N MET A 1 27.40 6.04 -19.25
CA MET A 1 26.68 6.71 -18.13
C MET A 1 25.22 6.97 -18.50
N SER A 2 24.94 7.40 -19.74
CA SER A 2 23.58 7.53 -20.31
C SER A 2 22.72 6.26 -20.16
N ASP A 3 23.21 5.10 -20.63
CA ASP A 3 22.49 3.81 -20.55
C ASP A 3 22.14 3.38 -19.11
N LYS A 4 22.95 3.75 -18.10
CA LYS A 4 22.65 3.45 -16.69
C LYS A 4 21.52 4.32 -16.14
N ILE A 5 21.44 5.57 -16.58
CA ILE A 5 20.38 6.49 -16.15
C ILE A 5 19.06 6.10 -16.81
N GLU A 6 19.08 5.80 -18.10
CA GLU A 6 17.89 5.34 -18.83
C GLU A 6 17.32 4.05 -18.20
N LYS A 7 18.16 3.06 -17.90
CA LYS A 7 17.73 1.85 -17.17
C LYS A 7 17.14 2.17 -15.80
N LEU A 8 17.73 3.12 -15.08
CA LEU A 8 17.20 3.53 -13.77
C LEU A 8 15.89 4.31 -13.91
N GLU A 9 15.69 5.11 -14.96
CA GLU A 9 14.42 5.79 -15.25
C GLU A 9 13.31 4.79 -15.54
N VAL A 10 13.59 3.77 -16.36
CA VAL A 10 12.65 2.67 -16.61
C VAL A 10 12.28 1.97 -15.31
N ALA A 11 13.29 1.55 -14.52
CA ALA A 11 13.05 0.90 -13.24
C ALA A 11 12.33 1.80 -12.22
N THR A 12 12.53 3.12 -12.28
CA THR A 12 11.82 4.10 -11.43
C THR A 12 10.35 4.19 -11.83
N ARG A 13 10.06 4.23 -13.14
CA ARG A 13 8.69 4.25 -13.66
C ARG A 13 7.94 2.96 -13.29
N GLU A 14 8.54 1.80 -13.51
CA GLU A 14 7.94 0.51 -13.12
C GLU A 14 7.68 0.43 -11.61
N ALA A 15 8.63 0.91 -10.79
CA ALA A 15 8.45 0.98 -9.35
C ALA A 15 7.30 1.93 -8.95
N LYS A 16 7.15 3.05 -9.66
CA LYS A 16 6.04 3.99 -9.44
C LYS A 16 4.70 3.35 -9.77
N GLU A 17 4.58 2.71 -10.94
CA GLU A 17 3.35 2.01 -11.35
C GLU A 17 2.97 0.92 -10.33
N ARG A 18 3.95 0.14 -9.87
CA ARG A 18 3.72 -0.86 -8.81
C ARG A 18 3.26 -0.21 -7.51
N MET A 19 3.93 0.87 -7.08
CA MET A 19 3.56 1.61 -5.88
C MET A 19 2.11 2.11 -5.96
N GLU A 20 1.72 2.73 -7.07
CA GLU A 20 0.36 3.25 -7.28
C GLU A 20 -0.68 2.11 -7.24
N LYS A 21 -0.39 0.98 -7.88
CA LYS A 21 -1.26 -0.21 -7.82
C LYS A 21 -1.43 -0.73 -6.40
N THR A 22 -0.33 -0.91 -5.67
CA THR A 22 -0.37 -1.38 -4.26
C THR A 22 -1.02 -0.35 -3.34
N LYS A 23 -0.90 0.95 -3.63
CA LYS A 23 -1.58 2.02 -2.89
C LYS A 23 -3.11 1.89 -3.06
N ALA A 24 -3.58 1.66 -4.28
CA ALA A 24 -5.01 1.46 -4.52
C ALA A 24 -5.56 0.25 -3.74
N ALA A 25 -4.80 -0.85 -3.68
CA ALA A 25 -5.15 -2.01 -2.87
C ALA A 25 -5.15 -1.71 -1.36
N PHE A 26 -4.15 -0.96 -0.88
CA PHE A 26 -4.10 -0.48 0.50
C PHE A 26 -5.31 0.37 0.85
N ASP A 27 -5.61 1.39 0.05
CA ASP A 27 -6.74 2.31 0.27
C ASP A 27 -8.09 1.56 0.28
N ASP A 28 -8.29 0.62 -0.65
CA ASP A 28 -9.51 -0.19 -0.69
C ASP A 28 -9.62 -1.14 0.53
N SER A 29 -8.53 -1.78 0.93
CA SER A 29 -8.52 -2.67 2.11
C SER A 29 -8.84 -1.90 3.40
N LEU A 30 -8.29 -0.69 3.55
CA LEU A 30 -8.55 0.19 4.69
C LEU A 30 -10.02 0.58 4.74
N ARG A 31 -10.56 1.05 3.61
CA ARG A 31 -11.98 1.44 3.49
C ARG A 31 -12.92 0.29 3.86
N ARG A 32 -12.64 -0.93 3.40
CA ARG A 32 -13.45 -2.11 3.74
C ARG A 32 -13.37 -2.45 5.22
N LEU A 33 -12.19 -2.39 5.81
CA LEU A 33 -11.98 -2.64 7.23
C LEU A 33 -12.68 -1.60 8.11
N GLU A 34 -12.61 -0.32 7.74
CA GLU A 34 -13.30 0.76 8.44
C GLU A 34 -14.82 0.60 8.35
N ALA A 35 -15.35 0.34 7.16
CA ALA A 35 -16.78 0.09 6.97
C ALA A 35 -17.28 -1.11 7.79
N ALA A 36 -16.50 -2.20 7.87
CA ALA A 36 -16.87 -3.36 8.69
C ALA A 36 -16.84 -3.03 10.19
N LYS A 37 -15.86 -2.24 10.66
CA LYS A 37 -15.78 -1.79 12.05
C LYS A 37 -16.92 -0.83 12.40
N GLU A 38 -17.29 0.04 11.46
CA GLU A 38 -18.40 0.99 11.63
C GLU A 38 -19.73 0.28 11.69
N ALA A 39 -20.00 -0.65 10.76
CA ALA A 39 -21.21 -1.47 10.77
C ALA A 39 -21.39 -2.20 12.11
N LEU A 40 -20.31 -2.75 12.68
CA LEU A 40 -20.37 -3.36 13.99
C LEU A 40 -20.68 -2.35 15.10
N ARG A 41 -20.08 -1.15 15.09
CA ARG A 41 -20.35 -0.10 16.09
C ARG A 41 -21.79 0.40 16.05
N GLU A 42 -22.41 0.41 14.88
CA GLU A 42 -23.79 0.85 14.67
C GLU A 42 -24.82 -0.22 15.08
N MET A 43 -24.42 -1.48 15.27
CA MET A 43 -25.33 -2.53 15.75
C MET A 43 -25.79 -2.27 17.18
N ASP A 44 -27.02 -2.69 17.48
CA ASP A 44 -27.55 -2.69 18.83
C ASP A 44 -26.72 -3.57 19.77
N LYS A 45 -26.54 -3.13 21.02
CA LYS A 45 -25.67 -3.79 22.00
C LYS A 45 -26.05 -5.25 22.24
N GLU A 46 -27.34 -5.56 22.31
CA GLU A 46 -27.81 -6.94 22.51
C GLU A 46 -27.42 -7.86 21.35
N ASP A 47 -27.30 -7.33 20.13
CA ASP A 47 -26.90 -8.12 18.97
C ASP A 47 -25.39 -8.14 18.79
N GLN A 48 -24.67 -7.07 19.17
CA GLN A 48 -23.21 -7.08 19.29
C GLN A 48 -22.74 -8.16 20.28
N GLU A 49 -23.39 -8.30 21.43
CA GLU A 49 -23.02 -9.29 22.47
C GLU A 49 -23.22 -10.75 22.02
N LYS A 50 -24.07 -10.99 21.02
CA LYS A 50 -24.33 -12.32 20.45
C LYS A 50 -23.36 -12.69 19.32
N ILE A 51 -22.64 -11.73 18.74
CA ILE A 51 -21.72 -11.94 17.63
C ILE A 51 -20.38 -12.47 18.15
N MET A 52 -19.95 -13.62 17.62
CA MET A 52 -18.55 -14.04 17.77
C MET A 52 -17.69 -13.32 16.72
N ILE A 53 -16.42 -13.05 17.04
CA ILE A 53 -15.48 -12.38 16.09
C ILE A 53 -15.43 -13.11 14.74
N ASN A 54 -15.55 -14.44 14.73
CA ASN A 54 -15.54 -15.27 13.52
C ASN A 54 -16.84 -15.20 12.70
N ASP A 55 -17.93 -14.68 13.28
CA ASP A 55 -19.17 -14.42 12.55
C ASP A 55 -19.07 -13.13 11.72
N THR A 56 -17.98 -12.38 11.90
CA THR A 56 -17.67 -11.15 11.17
C THR A 56 -16.56 -11.41 10.16
N LYS A 57 -16.51 -10.61 9.08
CA LYS A 57 -15.37 -10.61 8.15
C LYS A 57 -14.15 -9.83 8.68
N LEU A 58 -14.16 -9.41 9.95
CA LEU A 58 -13.09 -8.58 10.50
C LEU A 58 -11.73 -9.27 10.46
N PRO A 59 -11.57 -10.55 10.86
CA PRO A 59 -10.28 -11.21 10.81
C PRO A 59 -9.68 -11.20 9.40
N GLU A 60 -10.47 -11.56 8.39
CA GLU A 60 -10.02 -11.60 6.99
C GLU A 60 -9.70 -10.20 6.46
N LEU A 61 -10.47 -9.18 6.85
CA LEU A 61 -10.21 -7.79 6.46
C LEU A 61 -8.96 -7.22 7.14
N ILE A 62 -8.67 -7.62 8.38
CA ILE A 62 -7.43 -7.28 9.08
C ILE A 62 -6.24 -7.91 8.36
N ASP A 63 -6.31 -9.20 8.05
CA ASP A 63 -5.24 -9.90 7.33
C ASP A 63 -5.04 -9.33 5.92
N LEU A 64 -6.12 -9.02 5.21
CA LEU A 64 -6.09 -8.35 3.90
C LEU A 64 -5.40 -6.99 4.01
N HIS A 65 -5.77 -6.18 5.00
CA HIS A 65 -5.18 -4.86 5.19
C HIS A 65 -3.69 -4.94 5.59
N ARG A 66 -3.32 -5.92 6.42
CA ARG A 66 -1.91 -6.18 6.76
C ARG A 66 -1.09 -6.48 5.50
N ALA A 67 -1.54 -7.43 4.68
CA ALA A 67 -0.86 -7.80 3.44
C ALA A 67 -0.73 -6.61 2.48
N ALA A 68 -1.81 -5.83 2.29
CA ALA A 68 -1.79 -4.65 1.44
C ALA A 68 -0.85 -3.55 1.97
N THR A 69 -0.72 -3.42 3.29
CA THR A 69 0.20 -2.48 3.94
C THR A 69 1.66 -2.86 3.69
N GLU A 70 2.00 -4.15 3.84
CA GLU A 70 3.33 -4.68 3.57
C GLU A 70 3.71 -4.48 2.09
N GLU A 71 2.84 -4.88 1.16
CA GLU A 71 3.08 -4.72 -0.28
C GLU A 71 3.27 -3.26 -0.69
N TYR A 72 2.43 -2.35 -0.17
CA TYR A 72 2.55 -0.92 -0.44
C TYR A 72 3.84 -0.34 0.13
N GLY A 73 4.19 -0.71 1.37
CA GLY A 73 5.42 -0.28 2.03
C GLY A 73 6.67 -0.67 1.24
N GLU A 74 6.74 -1.91 0.76
CA GLU A 74 7.84 -2.39 -0.08
C GLU A 74 7.92 -1.65 -1.42
N ALA A 75 6.79 -1.50 -2.11
CA ALA A 75 6.74 -0.84 -3.41
C ALA A 75 7.12 0.65 -3.30
N LYS A 76 6.64 1.33 -2.25
CA LYS A 76 7.01 2.71 -1.93
C LYS A 76 8.50 2.86 -1.66
N SER A 77 9.07 2.02 -0.79
CA SER A 77 10.50 2.04 -0.46
C SER A 77 11.38 1.87 -1.71
N ARG A 78 10.99 0.94 -2.60
CA ARG A 78 11.69 0.72 -3.88
C ARG A 78 11.61 1.94 -4.80
N TYR A 79 10.42 2.54 -4.95
CA TYR A 79 10.25 3.75 -5.74
C TYR A 79 11.10 4.92 -5.20
N GLU A 80 11.03 5.20 -3.90
CA GLU A 80 11.77 6.28 -3.25
C GLU A 80 13.29 6.10 -3.39
N THR A 81 13.76 4.86 -3.24
CA THR A 81 15.17 4.52 -3.43
C THR A 81 15.63 4.77 -4.86
N ASN A 82 14.86 4.30 -5.84
CA ASN A 82 15.15 4.51 -7.26
C ASN A 82 15.18 6.01 -7.60
N GLN A 83 14.19 6.76 -7.12
CA GLN A 83 14.09 8.21 -7.33
C GLN A 83 15.28 8.95 -6.71
N ARG A 84 15.72 8.56 -5.51
CA ARG A 84 16.91 9.14 -4.85
C ARG A 84 18.17 8.93 -5.69
N TYR A 85 18.39 7.71 -6.20
CA TYR A 85 19.54 7.43 -7.06
C TYR A 85 19.46 8.18 -8.38
N LEU A 86 18.27 8.27 -8.98
CA LEU A 86 18.08 8.97 -10.25
C LEU A 86 18.43 10.46 -10.10
N ASN A 87 17.93 11.10 -9.05
CA ASN A 87 18.25 12.50 -8.73
C ASN A 87 19.75 12.70 -8.52
N MET A 88 20.41 11.78 -7.80
CA MET A 88 21.85 11.83 -7.58
C MET A 88 22.65 11.72 -8.89
N PHE A 89 22.27 10.82 -9.80
CA PHE A 89 22.97 10.68 -11.08
C PHE A 89 22.74 11.87 -12.01
N LYS A 90 21.51 12.41 -12.05
CA LYS A 90 21.21 13.63 -12.82
C LYS A 90 22.02 14.83 -12.32
N ALA A 91 22.12 15.02 -11.00
CA ALA A 91 22.90 16.10 -10.40
C ALA A 91 24.42 15.98 -10.65
N LYS A 92 24.93 14.75 -10.85
CA LYS A 92 26.33 14.52 -11.23
C LYS A 92 26.62 14.81 -12.70
N LEU A 93 25.63 14.75 -13.58
CA LEU A 93 25.77 15.10 -15.00
C LEU A 93 25.66 16.61 -15.26
N SER A 94 24.97 17.33 -14.38
CA SER A 94 24.84 18.79 -14.46
C SER A 94 26.04 19.56 -13.86
N LYS A 95 27.07 18.84 -13.40
CA LYS A 95 28.34 19.38 -12.91
C LYS A 95 29.45 19.00 -13.87
#